data_AF-A0A136MTC7-F1
#
_entry.id   AF-A0A136MTC7-F1
#
_cell.length_a   1.000
_cell.length_b   1.000
_cell.length_c   1.000
_cell.angle_alpha   90.00
_cell.angle_beta   90.00
_cell.angle_gamma   90.00
#
_symmetry.space_group_name_H-M   'P 1'
#
loop_
_entity.id
_entity.type
_entity.pdbx_description
1 polymer ?
#
loop_
_entity_poly.entity_id
_entity_poly.type
_entity_poly.pdbx_seq_one_letter_code
_entity_poly.pdbx_strand_id
1 'polypeptide(L)'
;MHEISNFFGIVVYMFFNDYHPPHFKVTFEGYEADILIEDGSLFNGDLPVSKYKLVQAWTDMHRDELMHIWETKDFRKVVPLSYIIKVVEILDVTRKYVDCRLSNGAMKRVFLRPIIDNHSHLNGMEKMYDRDYVKLVKLGKMGELYWPNTIVSSSGDVWNYNISPEYINHFGVDIEEDDT
;
A
#
# COMPACT_ATOMS: atom_id res chain seq x y z
N MET A 1 11.28 -24.12 -9.20
CA MET A 1 11.10 -22.94 -8.34
C MET A 1 10.81 -21.77 -9.27
N HIS A 2 9.70 -21.07 -9.08
CA HIS A 2 9.31 -19.90 -9.89
C HIS A 2 9.42 -18.66 -9.03
N GLU A 3 10.12 -17.63 -9.54
CA GLU A 3 10.19 -16.33 -8.87
C GLU A 3 8.85 -15.62 -8.99
N ILE A 4 8.20 -15.36 -7.86
CA ILE A 4 6.89 -14.69 -7.81
C ILE A 4 6.99 -13.22 -7.37
N SER A 5 8.04 -12.82 -6.65
CA SER A 5 8.22 -11.41 -6.24
C SER A 5 9.67 -11.08 -5.93
N ASN A 6 10.01 -9.78 -5.96
CA ASN A 6 11.34 -9.29 -5.60
C ASN A 6 11.24 -7.87 -5.01
N PHE A 7 11.72 -7.68 -3.79
CA PHE A 7 11.72 -6.40 -3.09
C PHE A 7 12.88 -6.27 -2.10
N PHE A 8 13.50 -5.10 -2.01
CA PHE A 8 14.58 -4.81 -1.03
C PHE A 8 15.73 -5.84 -1.03
N GLY A 9 16.02 -6.43 -2.20
CA GLY A 9 17.01 -7.50 -2.40
C GLY A 9 16.54 -8.90 -2.01
N ILE A 10 15.33 -9.04 -1.46
CA ILE A 10 14.70 -10.31 -1.13
C ILE A 10 14.02 -10.82 -2.39
N VAL A 11 14.37 -12.04 -2.81
CA VAL A 11 13.73 -12.72 -3.92
C VAL A 11 12.82 -13.80 -3.37
N VAL A 12 11.54 -13.79 -3.77
CA VAL A 12 10.51 -14.70 -3.30
C VAL A 12 10.16 -15.69 -4.39
N TYR A 13 10.11 -16.96 -4.05
CA TYR A 13 9.81 -18.03 -4.98
C TYR A 13 8.82 -19.04 -4.42
N MET A 14 8.10 -19.69 -5.34
CA MET A 14 7.17 -20.76 -5.06
C MET A 14 7.58 -22.04 -5.81
N PHE A 15 7.39 -23.22 -5.22
CA PHE A 15 7.75 -24.50 -5.87
C PHE A 15 6.56 -25.23 -6.48
N PHE A 16 6.88 -26.08 -7.46
CA PHE A 16 5.93 -26.91 -8.20
C PHE A 16 5.52 -28.17 -7.42
N ASN A 17 6.35 -28.62 -6.48
CA ASN A 17 6.34 -30.00 -6.00
C ASN A 17 6.49 -30.13 -4.47
N ASP A 18 5.99 -29.14 -3.73
CA ASP A 18 6.13 -29.14 -2.27
C ASP A 18 5.05 -29.96 -1.56
N TYR A 19 5.49 -30.58 -0.47
CA TYR A 19 4.65 -31.22 0.54
C TYR A 19 4.17 -30.18 1.56
N HIS A 20 3.07 -30.49 2.25
CA HIS A 20 2.62 -29.70 3.39
C HIS A 20 3.70 -29.56 4.47
N PRO A 21 3.73 -28.45 5.22
CA PRO A 21 2.78 -27.32 5.19
C PRO A 21 3.01 -26.34 4.03
N PRO A 22 2.01 -25.54 3.61
CA PRO A 22 2.17 -24.50 2.59
C PRO A 22 3.23 -23.46 2.96
N HIS A 23 4.26 -23.35 2.13
CA HIS A 23 5.38 -22.44 2.36
C HIS A 23 5.89 -21.88 1.03
N PHE A 24 6.69 -20.82 1.12
CA PHE A 24 7.45 -20.28 -0.01
C PHE A 24 8.89 -20.04 0.42
N LYS A 25 9.81 -19.98 -0.54
CA LYS A 25 11.22 -19.75 -0.26
C LYS A 25 11.60 -18.31 -0.56
N VAL A 26 12.48 -17.78 0.28
CA VAL A 26 13.10 -16.48 0.10
C VAL A 26 14.61 -16.59 0.13
N THR A 27 15.26 -15.76 -0.69
CA THR A 27 16.72 -15.62 -0.70
C THR A 27 17.12 -14.17 -0.58
N PHE A 28 18.16 -13.89 0.21
CA PHE A 28 18.72 -12.53 0.39
C PHE A 28 20.22 -12.63 0.70
N GLU A 29 21.11 -12.06 -0.13
CA GLU A 29 22.56 -11.97 0.15
C GLU A 29 23.23 -13.25 0.71
N GLY A 30 22.84 -14.43 0.19
CA GLY A 30 23.37 -15.72 0.63
C GLY A 30 22.60 -16.38 1.79
N TYR A 31 21.64 -15.68 2.38
CA TYR A 31 20.63 -16.26 3.27
C TYR A 31 19.52 -16.93 2.48
N GLU A 32 19.01 -18.05 2.99
CA GLU A 32 17.84 -18.75 2.46
C GLU A 32 16.91 -19.13 3.61
N ALA A 33 15.60 -18.95 3.39
CA ALA A 33 14.58 -19.33 4.34
C ALA A 33 13.32 -19.83 3.65
N ASP A 34 12.64 -20.79 4.29
CA ASP A 34 11.29 -21.23 3.95
C ASP A 34 10.32 -20.59 4.94
N ILE A 35 9.27 -19.95 4.43
CA ILE A 35 8.32 -19.15 5.21
C ILE A 35 6.93 -19.76 5.05
N LEU A 36 6.24 -20.04 6.17
CA LEU A 36 4.87 -20.53 6.15
C LEU A 36 3.93 -19.46 5.59
N ILE A 37 3.07 -19.86 4.64
CA ILE A 37 2.07 -18.95 4.08
C ILE A 37 1.01 -18.59 5.13
N GLU A 38 0.67 -19.51 6.04
CA GLU A 38 -0.42 -19.33 7.00
C GLU A 38 -0.25 -18.10 7.91
N ASP A 39 0.96 -17.87 8.42
CA ASP A 39 1.24 -16.83 9.41
C ASP A 39 2.55 -16.04 9.16
N GLY A 40 3.25 -16.34 8.07
CA GLY A 40 4.54 -15.73 7.75
C GLY A 40 5.68 -16.18 8.68
N SER A 41 5.50 -17.23 9.48
CA SER A 41 6.53 -17.74 10.36
C SER A 41 7.66 -18.46 9.60
N LEU A 42 8.86 -18.40 10.16
CA LEU A 42 10.03 -19.11 9.64
C LEU A 42 9.85 -20.63 9.84
N PHE A 43 9.80 -21.38 8.74
CA PHE A 43 9.72 -22.84 8.75
C PHE A 43 11.10 -23.50 8.77
N ASN A 44 12.04 -22.99 7.97
CA ASN A 44 13.39 -23.50 7.85
C ASN A 44 14.35 -22.41 7.35
N GLY A 45 15.65 -22.56 7.62
CA GLY A 45 16.69 -21.60 7.23
C GLY A 45 16.76 -20.39 8.16
N ASP A 46 17.29 -19.29 7.67
CA ASP A 46 17.49 -18.07 8.44
C ASP A 46 17.48 -16.79 7.59
N LEU A 47 17.14 -15.67 8.23
CA LEU A 47 17.17 -14.34 7.64
C LEU A 47 17.59 -13.31 8.69
N PRO A 48 18.24 -12.21 8.29
CA PRO A 48 18.39 -11.05 9.16
C PRO A 48 17.02 -10.56 9.65
N VAL A 49 16.91 -10.21 10.94
CA VAL A 49 15.66 -9.81 11.60
C VAL A 49 14.91 -8.70 10.84
N SER A 50 15.64 -7.72 10.29
CA SER A 50 15.06 -6.63 9.50
C SER A 50 14.41 -7.12 8.21
N LYS A 51 15.01 -8.11 7.54
CA LYS A 51 14.49 -8.71 6.29
C LYS A 51 13.32 -9.63 6.58
N TYR A 52 13.41 -10.44 7.63
CA TYR A 52 12.30 -11.29 8.06
C TYR A 52 11.02 -10.48 8.32
N LYS A 53 11.12 -9.34 9.00
CA LYS A 53 9.97 -8.43 9.21
C LYS A 53 9.33 -7.93 7.91
N LEU A 54 10.14 -7.64 6.87
CA LEU A 54 9.63 -7.23 5.56
C LEU A 54 8.90 -8.39 4.88
N VAL A 55 9.45 -9.61 4.96
CA VAL A 55 8.80 -10.80 4.43
C VAL A 55 7.48 -11.10 5.16
N GLN A 56 7.44 -10.96 6.49
CA GLN A 56 6.20 -11.13 7.26
C GLN A 56 5.13 -10.12 6.85
N ALA A 57 5.48 -8.84 6.74
CA ALA A 57 4.53 -7.82 6.29
C ALA A 57 4.00 -8.09 4.88
N TRP A 58 4.89 -8.50 3.96
CA TRP A 58 4.49 -8.89 2.62
C TRP A 58 3.62 -10.15 2.59
N THR A 59 3.93 -11.15 3.42
CA THR A 59 3.13 -12.38 3.53
C THR A 59 1.73 -12.07 4.03
N ASP A 60 1.60 -11.22 5.05
CA ASP A 60 0.31 -10.83 5.62
C ASP A 60 -0.59 -10.16 4.57
N MET A 61 -0.01 -9.29 3.75
CA MET A 61 -0.73 -8.60 2.67
C MET A 61 -1.15 -9.50 1.51
N HIS A 62 -0.37 -10.53 1.21
CA HIS A 62 -0.58 -11.39 0.03
C HIS A 62 -1.04 -12.81 0.39
N ARG A 63 -1.42 -13.06 1.65
CA ARG A 63 -1.69 -14.41 2.18
C ARG A 63 -2.65 -15.21 1.32
N ASP A 64 -3.81 -14.65 1.01
CA ASP A 64 -4.86 -15.32 0.22
C ASP A 64 -4.39 -15.62 -1.20
N GLU A 65 -3.65 -14.69 -1.81
CA GLU A 65 -3.06 -14.85 -3.14
C GLU A 65 -1.97 -15.94 -3.15
N LEU A 66 -1.11 -15.97 -2.12
CA LEU A 66 -0.07 -16.98 -1.97
C LEU A 66 -0.67 -18.38 -1.77
N MET A 67 -1.73 -18.49 -0.97
CA MET A 67 -2.46 -19.75 -0.78
C MET A 67 -3.10 -20.21 -2.08
N HIS A 68 -3.72 -19.29 -2.84
CA HIS A 68 -4.29 -19.62 -4.15
C HIS A 68 -3.23 -20.11 -5.14
N ILE A 69 -2.07 -19.44 -5.22
CA ILE A 69 -0.93 -19.89 -6.04
C ILE A 69 -0.47 -21.27 -5.59
N TRP A 70 -0.37 -21.50 -4.28
CA TRP A 70 0.04 -22.79 -3.72
C TRP A 70 -0.91 -23.93 -4.09
N GLU A 71 -2.21 -23.72 -3.98
CA GLU A 71 -3.24 -24.75 -4.24
C GLU A 71 -3.39 -25.05 -5.73
N THR A 72 -3.42 -24.01 -6.56
CA THR A 72 -3.70 -24.13 -8.00
C THR A 72 -2.46 -24.38 -8.84
N LYS A 73 -1.28 -24.04 -8.31
CA LYS A 73 -0.01 -23.98 -9.06
C LYS A 73 -0.07 -23.00 -10.24
N ASP A 74 -0.99 -22.02 -10.21
CA ASP A 74 -1.02 -20.91 -11.16
C ASP A 74 0.00 -19.84 -10.76
N PHE A 75 1.24 -20.01 -11.23
CA PHE A 75 2.34 -19.11 -10.88
C PHE A 75 2.18 -17.76 -11.59
N ARG A 76 1.87 -16.74 -10.78
CA ARG A 76 1.83 -15.33 -11.22
C ARG A 76 2.76 -14.46 -10.39
N LYS A 77 3.12 -13.30 -10.94
CA LYS A 77 3.85 -12.29 -10.19
C LYS A 77 2.93 -11.69 -9.11
N VAL A 78 3.45 -11.64 -7.89
CA VAL A 78 2.80 -11.03 -6.72
C VAL A 78 3.45 -9.67 -6.48
N VAL A 79 2.62 -8.66 -6.26
CA VAL A 79 3.08 -7.27 -6.14
C VAL A 79 4.12 -7.17 -5.01
N PRO A 80 5.31 -6.61 -5.27
CA PRO A 80 6.35 -6.57 -4.25
C PRO A 80 6.10 -5.49 -3.20
N LEU A 81 6.60 -5.68 -1.99
CA LEU A 81 6.42 -4.71 -0.88
C LEU A 81 6.96 -3.30 -1.22
N SER A 82 7.99 -3.22 -2.05
CA SER A 82 8.56 -1.95 -2.54
C SER A 82 7.63 -1.17 -3.46
N TYR A 83 6.61 -1.83 -4.03
CA TYR A 83 5.60 -1.22 -4.90
C TYR A 83 4.37 -0.74 -4.11
N ILE A 84 4.38 -0.84 -2.78
CA ILE A 84 3.43 -0.08 -1.96
C ILE A 84 3.80 1.38 -2.11
N ILE A 85 3.01 2.04 -2.94
CA ILE A 85 3.11 3.46 -3.14
C ILE A 85 2.65 4.13 -1.85
N LYS A 86 3.39 5.14 -1.41
CA LYS A 86 3.04 5.96 -0.26
C LYS A 86 3.13 7.40 -0.67
N VAL A 87 2.24 8.25 -0.18
CA VAL A 87 2.53 9.67 -0.17
C VAL A 87 3.59 9.91 0.90
N VAL A 88 4.73 10.44 0.48
CA VAL A 88 5.86 10.73 1.37
C VAL A 88 5.95 12.20 1.74
N GLU A 89 5.32 13.08 0.95
CA GLU A 89 5.34 14.52 1.16
C GLU A 89 4.11 15.19 0.56
N ILE A 90 3.57 16.19 1.24
CA ILE A 90 2.54 17.09 0.70
C ILE A 90 3.27 18.36 0.24
N LEU A 91 3.15 18.68 -1.04
CA LEU A 91 3.89 19.77 -1.69
C LEU A 91 3.10 21.08 -1.70
N ASP A 92 1.86 21.03 -2.19
CA ASP A 92 0.94 22.18 -2.19
C ASP A 92 -0.49 21.74 -1.88
N VAL A 93 -1.26 22.63 -1.27
CA VAL A 93 -2.67 22.39 -0.93
C VAL A 93 -3.50 23.60 -1.28
N THR A 94 -4.42 23.41 -2.22
CA THR A 94 -5.42 24.41 -2.57
C THR A 94 -6.83 23.89 -2.31
N ARG A 95 -7.83 24.75 -2.48
CA ARG A 95 -9.24 24.33 -2.42
C ARG A 95 -9.63 23.35 -3.54
N LYS A 96 -8.80 23.22 -4.59
CA LYS A 96 -9.12 22.43 -5.78
C LYS A 96 -8.34 21.13 -5.82
N TYR A 97 -7.12 21.13 -5.33
CA TYR A 97 -6.20 20.01 -5.45
C TYR A 97 -5.23 19.92 -4.27
N VAL A 98 -4.64 18.75 -4.11
CA VAL A 98 -3.45 18.50 -3.30
C VAL A 98 -2.36 17.99 -4.22
N ASP A 99 -1.18 18.61 -4.15
CA ASP A 99 0.03 18.14 -4.80
C ASP A 99 0.86 17.37 -3.79
N CYS A 100 1.38 16.22 -4.18
CA CYS A 100 2.14 15.38 -3.28
C CYS A 100 3.21 14.56 -4.00
N ARG A 101 4.21 14.14 -3.24
CA ARG A 101 5.28 13.26 -3.72
C ARG A 101 5.01 11.84 -3.26
N LEU A 102 5.16 10.90 -4.17
CA LEU A 102 5.02 9.48 -3.93
C LEU A 102 6.38 8.81 -3.63
N SER A 103 6.36 7.66 -2.96
CA SER A 103 7.56 6.90 -2.58
C SER A 103 8.41 6.41 -3.75
N ASN A 104 7.83 6.34 -4.95
CA ASN A 104 8.53 6.04 -6.20
C ASN A 104 9.15 7.28 -6.87
N GLY A 105 9.06 8.46 -6.23
CA GLY A 105 9.57 9.73 -6.74
C GLY A 105 8.59 10.51 -7.61
N ALA A 106 7.46 9.92 -8.02
CA ALA A 106 6.47 10.63 -8.83
C ALA A 106 5.83 11.77 -8.03
N MET A 107 5.64 12.91 -8.68
CA MET A 107 4.87 14.03 -8.13
C MET A 107 3.50 14.06 -8.80
N LYS A 108 2.46 14.09 -7.97
CA LYS A 108 1.07 13.94 -8.41
C LYS A 108 0.21 15.09 -7.90
N ARG A 109 -0.61 15.66 -8.79
CA ARG A 109 -1.71 16.57 -8.48
C ARG A 109 -3.02 15.81 -8.42
N VAL A 110 -3.69 15.86 -7.29
CA VAL A 110 -4.97 15.18 -7.04
C VAL A 110 -6.07 16.22 -6.94
N PHE A 111 -6.96 16.27 -7.94
CA PHE A 111 -8.13 17.14 -7.90
C PHE A 111 -9.18 16.59 -6.93
N LEU A 112 -9.55 17.39 -5.93
CA LEU A 112 -10.43 16.95 -4.86
C LEU A 112 -11.90 16.90 -5.28
N ARG A 113 -12.32 17.79 -6.19
CA ARG A 113 -13.74 17.98 -6.52
C ARG A 113 -14.43 16.70 -7.03
N PRO A 114 -13.88 15.96 -8.02
CA PRO A 114 -14.51 14.72 -8.49
C PRO A 114 -14.66 13.67 -7.39
N ILE A 115 -13.68 13.61 -6.47
CA ILE A 115 -13.64 12.64 -5.38
C ILE A 115 -14.70 12.99 -4.32
N ILE A 116 -14.81 14.28 -3.96
CA ILE A 116 -15.81 14.77 -3.02
C ILE A 116 -17.23 14.57 -3.58
N ASP A 117 -17.44 14.94 -4.84
CA ASP A 117 -18.76 14.81 -5.49
C ASP A 117 -19.19 13.33 -5.56
N ASN A 118 -18.26 12.40 -5.85
CA ASN A 118 -18.56 10.95 -5.86
C ASN A 118 -18.91 10.40 -4.46
N HIS A 119 -18.39 11.02 -3.40
CA HIS A 119 -18.63 10.62 -2.02
C HIS A 119 -19.61 11.54 -1.27
N SER A 120 -20.37 12.37 -1.99
CA SER A 120 -21.27 13.36 -1.38
C SER A 120 -22.40 12.75 -0.53
N HIS A 121 -22.62 11.44 -0.66
CA HIS A 121 -23.58 10.68 0.14
C HIS A 121 -23.08 10.38 1.57
N LEU A 122 -21.78 10.54 1.84
CA LEU A 122 -21.21 10.33 3.17
C LEU A 122 -21.44 11.58 4.04
N ASN A 123 -21.97 11.37 5.24
CA ASN A 123 -22.22 12.44 6.21
C ASN A 123 -20.90 13.06 6.70
N GLY A 124 -20.77 14.38 6.61
CA GLY A 124 -19.56 15.12 6.99
C GLY A 124 -18.68 15.55 5.81
N MET A 125 -18.94 15.04 4.59
CA MET A 125 -18.18 15.42 3.39
C MET A 125 -18.37 16.88 2.98
N GLU A 126 -19.43 17.55 3.45
CA GLU A 126 -19.64 18.97 3.22
C GLU A 126 -18.48 19.84 3.72
N LYS A 127 -17.76 19.39 4.76
CA LYS A 127 -16.56 20.06 5.29
C LYS A 127 -15.44 20.17 4.25
N MET A 128 -15.36 19.20 3.32
CA MET A 128 -14.33 19.17 2.28
C MET A 128 -14.51 20.26 1.21
N TYR A 129 -15.63 20.99 1.22
CA TYR A 129 -15.80 22.19 0.40
C TYR A 129 -15.23 23.46 1.06
N ASP A 130 -14.96 23.42 2.36
CA ASP A 130 -14.38 24.54 3.09
C ASP A 130 -12.87 24.68 2.80
N ARG A 131 -12.45 25.90 2.48
CA ARG A 131 -11.06 26.19 2.08
C ARG A 131 -10.07 25.92 3.19
N ASP A 132 -10.43 26.22 4.43
CA ASP A 132 -9.52 26.12 5.56
C ASP A 132 -9.49 24.69 6.10
N TYR A 133 -10.62 23.98 6.04
CA TYR A 133 -10.69 22.56 6.37
C TYR A 133 -9.85 21.70 5.42
N VAL A 134 -9.87 21.96 4.11
CA VAL A 134 -9.06 21.22 3.14
C VAL A 134 -7.55 21.33 3.45
N LYS A 135 -7.10 22.44 4.02
CA LYS A 135 -5.69 22.62 4.43
C LYS A 135 -5.29 21.79 5.64
N LEU A 136 -6.25 21.17 6.34
CA LEU A 136 -5.97 20.28 7.47
C LEU A 136 -5.54 18.87 7.04
N VAL A 137 -5.32 18.65 5.74
CA VAL A 137 -4.79 17.40 5.20
C VAL A 137 -3.49 17.00 5.90
N LYS A 138 -3.34 15.70 6.17
CA LYS A 138 -2.18 15.11 6.84
C LYS A 138 -1.76 13.83 6.15
N LEU A 139 -0.52 13.42 6.40
CA LEU A 139 0.00 12.12 6.01
C LEU A 139 -0.30 11.09 7.10
N GLY A 140 -0.96 10.01 6.70
CA GLY A 140 -1.26 8.89 7.56
C GLY A 140 -0.11 7.89 7.65
N LYS A 141 -0.25 6.91 8.55
CA LYS A 141 0.83 5.93 8.83
C LYS A 141 1.09 4.99 7.67
N MET A 142 0.10 4.76 6.81
CA MET A 142 0.25 3.93 5.61
C MET A 142 0.65 4.75 4.38
N GLY A 143 0.85 6.07 4.53
CA GLY A 143 1.21 6.97 3.45
C GLY A 143 0.00 7.59 2.75
N GLU A 144 -1.20 7.39 3.25
CA GLU A 144 -2.43 8.00 2.73
C GLU A 144 -2.50 9.50 3.04
N LEU A 145 -3.17 10.27 2.18
CA LEU A 145 -3.66 11.59 2.56
C LEU A 145 -4.91 11.41 3.40
N TYR A 146 -5.04 12.13 4.51
CA TYR A 146 -6.27 12.11 5.29
C TYR A 146 -6.65 13.47 5.87
N TRP A 147 -7.95 13.67 6.03
CA TRP A 147 -8.56 14.78 6.74
C TRP A 147 -9.16 14.27 8.05
N PRO A 148 -8.81 14.90 9.19
CA PRO A 148 -9.24 14.41 10.49
C PRO A 148 -10.71 14.72 10.77
N ASN A 149 -11.41 13.76 11.38
CA ASN A 149 -12.77 13.95 11.88
C ASN A 149 -13.79 14.44 10.83
N THR A 150 -13.70 13.89 9.62
CA THR A 150 -14.53 14.29 8.49
C THR A 150 -15.85 13.56 8.52
N ILE A 151 -15.82 12.22 8.47
CA ILE A 151 -16.99 11.37 8.28
C ILE A 151 -17.65 11.07 9.62
N VAL A 152 -18.97 11.15 9.67
CA VAL A 152 -19.78 10.83 10.85
C VAL A 152 -20.69 9.65 10.51
N SER A 153 -20.56 8.54 11.23
CA SER A 153 -21.42 7.36 11.04
C SER A 153 -22.83 7.62 11.56
N SER A 154 -23.77 6.73 11.20
CA SER A 154 -25.12 6.75 11.77
C SER A 154 -25.16 6.50 13.29
N SER A 155 -24.15 5.83 13.84
CA SER A 155 -23.97 5.63 15.29
C SER A 155 -23.37 6.85 16.01
N GLY A 156 -22.94 7.88 15.26
CA GLY A 156 -22.28 9.07 15.81
C GLY A 156 -20.76 8.96 15.94
N ASP A 157 -20.16 7.84 15.51
CA ASP A 157 -18.71 7.66 15.48
C ASP A 157 -18.09 8.55 14.41
N VAL A 158 -16.93 9.11 14.71
CA VAL A 158 -16.25 10.07 13.84
C VAL A 158 -14.96 9.46 13.27
N TRP A 159 -14.83 9.52 11.95
CA TRP A 159 -13.74 8.91 11.19
C TRP A 159 -13.00 9.93 10.34
N ASN A 160 -11.74 9.64 10.05
CA ASN A 160 -10.97 10.40 9.08
C ASN A 160 -11.45 10.06 7.67
N TYR A 161 -11.50 11.06 6.80
CA TYR A 161 -11.63 10.81 5.37
C TYR A 161 -10.24 10.67 4.76
N ASN A 162 -9.99 9.66 3.94
CA ASN A 162 -8.67 9.41 3.36
C ASN A 162 -8.72 9.15 1.86
N ILE A 163 -7.61 9.48 1.20
CA ILE A 163 -7.34 9.15 -0.21
C ILE A 163 -6.08 8.28 -0.21
N SER A 164 -6.21 7.07 -0.76
CA SER A 164 -5.11 6.11 -0.74
C SER A 164 -4.01 6.47 -1.74
N PRO A 165 -2.74 6.12 -1.48
CA PRO A 165 -1.63 6.38 -2.40
C PRO A 165 -1.81 5.71 -3.77
N GLU A 166 -2.46 4.55 -3.83
CA GLU A 166 -2.72 3.82 -5.07
C GLU A 166 -3.70 4.59 -5.96
N TYR A 167 -4.76 5.14 -5.35
CA TYR A 167 -5.68 6.02 -6.05
C TYR A 167 -4.93 7.24 -6.61
N ILE A 168 -4.08 7.87 -5.80
CA ILE A 168 -3.29 9.03 -6.21
C ILE A 168 -2.34 8.69 -7.35
N ASN A 169 -1.65 7.55 -7.27
CA ASN A 169 -0.75 7.12 -8.33
C ASN A 169 -1.47 6.86 -9.65
N HIS A 170 -2.65 6.26 -9.59
CA HIS A 170 -3.41 5.85 -10.77
C HIS A 170 -4.21 7.00 -11.40
N PHE A 171 -4.84 7.85 -10.58
CA PHE A 171 -5.77 8.90 -11.04
C PHE A 171 -5.24 10.33 -10.87
N GLY A 172 -4.15 10.52 -10.14
CA GLY A 172 -3.47 11.81 -10.03
C GLY A 172 -2.75 12.18 -11.34
N VAL A 173 -2.76 13.48 -11.64
CA VAL A 173 -2.05 14.04 -12.79
C VAL A 173 -0.57 14.18 -12.45
N ASP A 174 0.32 13.70 -13.31
CA ASP A 174 1.77 13.92 -13.14
C ASP A 174 2.10 15.41 -13.26
N ILE A 175 2.98 15.90 -12.39
CA ILE A 175 3.47 17.28 -12.38
C ILE A 175 5.00 17.28 -12.38
N GLU A 176 5.62 18.26 -13.04
CA GLU A 176 7.07 18.43 -13.07
C GLU A 176 7.54 19.36 -11.93
N GLU A 177 8.84 19.35 -11.60
CA GLU A 177 9.39 20.20 -10.50
C GLU A 177 9.15 21.71 -10.72
N ASP A 178 8.97 22.14 -11.98
CA ASP A 178 8.73 23.53 -12.34
C ASP A 178 7.25 23.97 -12.19
N ASP A 179 6.33 23.05 -11.86
CA ASP A 179 4.87 23.30 -11.78
C ASP A 179 4.35 23.62 -10.35
N THR A 180 5.23 23.59 -9.34
CA THR A 180 4.94 23.86 -7.90
C THR A 180 5.52 25.18 -7.43
#